data_AF-A0A535AFB4-F1
#
_entry.id   AF-A0A535AFB4-F1
#
_cell.length_a   1.000
_cell.length_b   1.000
_cell.length_c   1.000
_cell.angle_alpha   90.00
_cell.angle_beta   90.00
_cell.angle_gamma   90.00
#
_symmetry.space_group_name_H-M   'P 1'
#
loop_
_entity.id
_entity.type
_entity.pdbx_description
1 polymer ?
#
loop_
_entity_poly.entity_id
_entity_poly.type
_entity_poly.pdbx_seq_one_letter_code
_entity_poly.pdbx_strand_id
1 'polypeptide(L)'
;MKPKLQFEHPTQLAASSFLRATQSGDAAAMWAALSRETRGFLEGLYAARAGVSLRLAAGIEGDGSDVRLGSVLAPLRASILTALGAERIGGYGVSNARLVDRATAYVLLLPDFGDERVVSENEWTPSHLMAFVYESREWLVDLAKTAELSADAELPDPLGGIRR
;
A
#
# COMPACT_ATOMS: atom_id res chain seq x y z
N MET A 1 -1.19 -28.35 -15.58
CA MET A 1 -0.70 -27.10 -16.20
C MET A 1 -1.07 -25.98 -15.25
N LYS A 2 -0.11 -25.26 -14.64
CA LYS A 2 -0.46 -24.13 -13.76
C LYS A 2 -0.99 -22.98 -14.63
N PRO A 3 -2.18 -22.42 -14.35
CA PRO A 3 -2.69 -21.29 -15.12
C PRO A 3 -1.69 -20.14 -15.09
N LYS A 4 -1.42 -19.54 -16.25
CA LYS A 4 -0.57 -18.35 -16.34
C LYS A 4 -1.43 -17.15 -15.93
N LEU A 5 -1.19 -16.61 -14.73
CA LEU A 5 -1.82 -15.37 -14.27
C LEU A 5 -1.50 -14.26 -15.28
N GLN A 6 -2.52 -13.76 -15.96
CA GLN A 6 -2.43 -12.62 -16.84
C GLN A 6 -2.96 -11.41 -16.08
N PHE A 7 -2.07 -10.46 -15.77
CA PHE A 7 -2.47 -9.19 -15.19
C PHE A 7 -2.99 -8.26 -16.29
N GLU A 8 -4.13 -7.63 -16.06
CA GLU A 8 -4.73 -6.66 -16.98
C GLU A 8 -4.06 -5.29 -16.85
N HIS A 9 -3.54 -4.97 -15.65
CA HIS A 9 -2.91 -3.68 -15.37
C HIS A 9 -1.70 -3.82 -14.42
N PRO A 10 -0.62 -3.02 -14.59
CA PRO A 10 0.58 -3.11 -13.75
C PRO A 10 0.35 -2.93 -12.25
N THR A 11 -0.70 -2.20 -11.86
CA THR A 11 -1.04 -1.96 -10.45
C THR A 11 -1.38 -3.24 -9.68
N GLN A 12 -1.88 -4.28 -10.36
CA GLN A 12 -2.19 -5.56 -9.70
C GLN A 12 -0.91 -6.23 -9.18
N LEU A 13 0.15 -6.21 -10.00
CA LEU A 13 1.46 -6.70 -9.60
C LEU A 13 2.09 -5.77 -8.56
N ALA A 14 1.93 -4.45 -8.70
CA ALA A 14 2.45 -3.48 -7.75
C ALA A 14 1.83 -3.68 -6.36
N ALA A 15 0.51 -3.84 -6.25
CA ALA A 15 -0.18 -4.13 -4.99
C ALA A 15 0.34 -5.42 -4.34
N SER A 16 0.39 -6.50 -5.11
CA SER A 16 0.88 -7.80 -4.63
C SER A 16 2.33 -7.74 -4.16
N SER A 17 3.17 -6.96 -4.83
CA SER A 17 4.57 -6.76 -4.43
C SER A 17 4.70 -5.89 -3.18
N PHE A 18 3.93 -4.82 -3.08
CA PHE A 18 3.90 -3.95 -1.90
C PHE A 18 3.40 -4.68 -0.64
N LEU A 19 2.33 -5.48 -0.77
CA LEU A 19 1.81 -6.31 0.32
C LEU A 19 2.85 -7.32 0.78
N ARG A 20 3.54 -8.00 -0.15
CA ARG A 20 4.63 -8.94 0.19
C ARG A 20 5.80 -8.24 0.88
N ALA A 21 6.24 -7.08 0.38
CA ALA A 21 7.29 -6.28 1.02
C ALA A 21 6.88 -5.84 2.44
N THR A 22 5.62 -5.45 2.62
CA THR A 22 5.06 -5.12 3.93
C THR A 22 5.10 -6.31 4.87
N GLN A 23 4.70 -7.49 4.39
CA GLN A 23 4.72 -8.72 5.18
C GLN A 23 6.15 -9.10 5.61
N SER A 24 7.10 -9.14 4.66
CA SER A 24 8.50 -9.49 4.91
C SER A 24 9.29 -8.42 5.67
N GLY A 25 8.76 -7.19 5.76
CA GLY A 25 9.49 -6.07 6.34
C GLY A 25 10.61 -5.54 5.44
N ASP A 26 10.52 -5.77 4.14
CA ASP A 26 11.44 -5.23 3.14
C ASP A 26 11.20 -3.72 2.97
N ALA A 27 11.91 -2.94 3.78
CA ALA A 27 11.77 -1.49 3.82
C ALA A 27 12.14 -0.83 2.48
N ALA A 28 13.14 -1.35 1.76
CA ALA A 28 13.57 -0.81 0.47
C ALA A 28 12.49 -1.01 -0.59
N ALA A 29 11.95 -2.23 -0.70
CA ALA A 29 10.87 -2.52 -1.64
C ALA A 29 9.57 -1.78 -1.29
N MET A 30 9.25 -1.65 0.00
CA MET A 30 8.14 -0.80 0.45
C MET A 30 8.34 0.64 0.00
N TRP A 31 9.48 1.25 0.31
CA TRP A 31 9.79 2.65 -0.04
C TRP A 31 9.71 2.92 -1.54
N ALA A 32 10.32 2.04 -2.33
CA ALA A 32 10.33 2.13 -3.79
C ALA A 32 8.91 2.10 -4.38
N ALA A 33 7.97 1.40 -3.74
CA ALA A 33 6.58 1.30 -4.20
C ALA A 33 5.72 2.51 -3.82
N LEU A 34 6.18 3.43 -2.96
CA LEU A 34 5.39 4.60 -2.52
C LEU A 34 5.56 5.79 -3.46
N SER A 35 4.50 6.58 -3.63
CA SER A 35 4.52 7.85 -4.36
C SER A 35 5.41 8.89 -3.68
N ARG A 36 5.85 9.91 -4.42
CA ARG A 36 6.63 11.04 -3.90
C ARG A 36 5.88 11.78 -2.80
N GLU A 37 4.58 11.98 -2.97
CA GLU A 37 3.71 12.62 -1.97
C GLU A 37 3.70 11.82 -0.68
N THR A 38 3.50 10.50 -0.78
CA THR A 38 3.55 9.59 0.36
C THR A 38 4.92 9.61 1.05
N ARG A 39 6.01 9.54 0.29
CA ARG A 39 7.37 9.58 0.84
C ARG A 39 7.61 10.88 1.61
N GLY A 40 7.25 12.02 1.03
CA GLY A 40 7.37 13.33 1.70
C GLY A 40 6.52 13.42 2.98
N PHE A 41 5.30 12.85 2.97
CA PHE A 41 4.48 12.75 4.17
C PHE A 41 5.17 11.94 5.28
N LEU A 42 5.70 10.76 4.94
CA LEU A 42 6.39 9.90 5.90
C LEU A 42 7.69 10.52 6.44
N GLU A 43 8.46 11.21 5.60
CA GLU A 43 9.62 12.00 6.02
C GLU A 43 9.21 13.09 7.00
N GLY A 44 8.09 13.78 6.75
CA GLY A 44 7.53 14.79 7.65
C GLY A 44 7.10 14.22 9.00
N LEU A 45 6.41 13.06 9.00
CA LEU A 45 6.05 12.36 10.23
C LEU A 45 7.28 11.89 11.01
N TYR A 46 8.29 11.39 10.31
CA TYR A 46 9.56 11.03 10.93
C TYR A 46 10.24 12.24 11.56
N ALA A 47 10.31 13.37 10.86
CA ALA A 47 10.91 14.61 11.37
C ALA A 47 10.25 15.05 12.69
N ALA A 48 8.91 15.05 12.72
CA ALA A 48 8.13 15.41 13.90
C ALA A 48 8.40 14.46 15.07
N ARG A 49 8.38 13.13 14.82
CA ARG A 49 8.61 12.11 15.86
C ARG A 49 10.04 12.13 16.39
N ALA A 50 11.03 12.32 15.52
CA ALA A 50 12.44 12.31 15.89
C ALA A 50 12.94 13.66 16.42
N GLY A 51 12.12 14.72 16.37
CA GLY A 51 12.50 16.06 16.82
C GLY A 51 13.58 16.70 15.95
N VAL A 52 13.65 16.36 14.66
CA VAL A 52 14.65 16.88 13.71
C VAL A 52 14.00 17.80 12.68
N SER A 53 14.79 18.69 12.09
CA SER A 53 14.29 19.54 11.00
C SER A 53 13.94 18.72 9.75
N LEU A 54 12.97 19.18 8.95
CA LEU A 54 12.63 18.55 7.66
C LEU A 54 13.83 18.41 6.73
N ARG A 55 14.76 19.37 6.74
CA ARG A 55 16.00 19.30 5.94
C ARG A 55 16.84 18.06 6.29
N LEU A 56 16.84 17.63 7.56
CA LEU A 56 17.56 16.45 8.02
C LEU A 56 16.76 15.16 7.90
N ALA A 57 15.44 15.24 7.75
CA ALA A 57 14.56 14.08 7.59
C ALA A 57 14.34 13.70 6.13
N ALA A 58 14.36 14.69 5.23
CA ALA A 58 14.10 14.51 3.82
C ALA A 58 15.26 13.81 3.08
N GLY A 59 14.97 13.37 1.86
CA GLY A 59 15.95 12.86 0.92
C GLY A 59 16.40 11.44 1.23
N ILE A 60 15.49 10.61 1.74
CA ILE A 60 15.78 9.19 1.97
C ILE A 60 15.99 8.49 0.62
N GLU A 61 17.16 7.87 0.46
CA GLU A 61 17.54 7.21 -0.77
C GLU A 61 16.67 5.97 -1.07
N GLY A 62 16.39 5.78 -2.36
CA GLY A 62 15.50 4.72 -2.86
C GLY A 62 16.10 3.31 -2.82
N ASP A 63 17.41 3.19 -2.61
CA ASP A 63 18.15 1.94 -2.69
C ASP A 63 18.18 1.14 -1.38
N GLY A 64 17.56 1.67 -0.32
CA GLY A 64 17.48 1.02 0.98
C GLY A 64 18.75 1.15 1.84
N SER A 65 19.75 1.91 1.40
CA SER A 65 21.00 2.12 2.16
C SER A 65 20.81 3.05 3.37
N ASP A 66 19.75 3.86 3.35
CA ASP A 66 19.49 4.84 4.39
C ASP A 66 19.03 4.18 5.70
N VAL A 67 19.84 4.36 6.75
CA VAL A 67 19.59 3.83 8.09
C VAL A 67 18.28 4.31 8.72
N ARG A 68 17.74 5.45 8.26
CA ARG A 68 16.48 6.01 8.76
C ARG A 68 15.26 5.24 8.23
N LEU A 69 15.40 4.51 7.12
CA LEU A 69 14.28 3.98 6.37
C LEU A 69 13.39 3.05 7.19
N GLY A 70 13.99 2.16 7.99
CA GLY A 70 13.23 1.30 8.90
C GLY A 70 12.41 2.09 9.93
N SER A 71 12.98 3.17 10.47
CA SER A 71 12.30 4.05 11.43
C SER A 71 11.18 4.85 10.78
N VAL A 72 11.33 5.24 9.52
CA VAL A 72 10.34 6.00 8.75
C VAL A 72 9.14 5.13 8.42
N LEU A 73 9.37 3.89 7.98
CA LEU A 73 8.32 2.97 7.55
C LEU A 73 7.67 2.15 8.67
N ALA A 74 8.31 1.98 9.83
CA ALA A 74 7.78 1.17 10.92
C ALA A 74 6.32 1.50 11.31
N PRO A 75 5.90 2.78 11.43
CA PRO A 75 4.52 3.12 11.73
C PRO A 75 3.54 2.72 10.62
N LEU A 76 3.90 2.92 9.35
CA LEU A 76 3.08 2.51 8.21
C LEU A 76 2.92 0.99 8.21
N ARG A 77 4.01 0.25 8.33
CA ARG A 77 3.98 -1.21 8.37
C ARG A 77 3.11 -1.72 9.53
N ALA A 78 3.24 -1.15 10.72
CA ALA A 78 2.42 -1.52 11.87
C ALA A 78 0.93 -1.24 11.63
N SER A 79 0.59 -0.10 11.04
CA SER A 79 -0.79 0.25 10.65
C SER A 79 -1.37 -0.79 9.69
N ILE A 80 -0.65 -1.11 8.60
CA ILE A 80 -1.10 -2.06 7.59
C ILE A 80 -1.28 -3.45 8.19
N LEU A 81 -0.31 -3.94 8.97
CA LEU A 81 -0.40 -5.26 9.62
C LEU A 81 -1.56 -5.35 10.61
N THR A 82 -1.89 -4.24 11.27
CA THR A 82 -3.03 -4.17 12.18
C THR A 82 -4.35 -4.19 11.41
N ALA A 83 -4.46 -3.40 10.34
CA ALA A 83 -5.68 -3.28 9.54
C ALA A 83 -5.99 -4.54 8.72
N LEU A 84 -4.97 -5.11 8.07
CA LEU A 84 -5.12 -6.27 7.18
C LEU A 84 -4.96 -7.61 7.92
N GLY A 85 -4.36 -7.61 9.12
CA GLY A 85 -3.98 -8.82 9.83
C GLY A 85 -2.69 -9.44 9.27
N ALA A 86 -1.65 -9.51 10.09
CA ALA A 86 -0.30 -9.95 9.69
C ALA A 86 -0.25 -11.30 8.96
N GLU A 87 -1.05 -12.28 9.41
CA GLU A 87 -1.12 -13.62 8.83
C GLU A 87 -1.90 -13.67 7.50
N ARG A 88 -2.68 -12.63 7.19
CA ARG A 88 -3.61 -12.60 6.05
C ARG A 88 -3.09 -11.79 4.86
N ILE A 89 -2.08 -10.94 5.04
CA ILE A 89 -1.56 -10.06 3.98
C ILE A 89 -1.19 -10.84 2.70
N GLY A 90 -0.62 -12.04 2.84
CA GLY A 90 -0.27 -12.90 1.70
C GLY A 90 -1.44 -13.62 1.04
N GLY A 91 -2.63 -13.62 1.67
CA GLY A 91 -3.84 -14.30 1.20
C GLY A 91 -4.86 -13.39 0.51
N TYR A 92 -4.65 -12.07 0.48
CA TYR A 92 -5.57 -11.16 -0.20
C TYR A 92 -5.57 -11.37 -1.72
N GLY A 93 -6.76 -11.51 -2.29
CA GLY A 93 -6.97 -11.37 -3.72
C GLY A 93 -6.84 -9.90 -4.14
N VAL A 94 -6.25 -9.65 -5.30
CA VAL A 94 -6.16 -8.30 -5.89
C VAL A 94 -7.08 -8.24 -7.11
N SER A 95 -8.08 -7.36 -7.08
CA SER A 95 -9.00 -7.19 -8.21
C SER A 95 -8.30 -6.65 -9.46
N ASN A 96 -9.01 -6.63 -10.59
CA ASN A 96 -8.60 -5.80 -11.73
C ASN A 96 -8.55 -4.33 -11.33
N ALA A 97 -7.65 -3.58 -11.98
CA ALA A 97 -7.50 -2.16 -11.71
C ALA A 97 -8.71 -1.37 -12.22
N ARG A 98 -9.13 -0.38 -11.44
CA ARG A 98 -10.11 0.62 -11.81
C ARG A 98 -9.38 1.93 -12.05
N LEU A 99 -9.49 2.48 -13.26
CA LEU A 99 -8.94 3.80 -13.59
C LEU A 99 -9.93 4.86 -13.12
N VAL A 100 -9.45 5.79 -12.28
CA VAL A 100 -10.20 7.00 -11.91
C VAL A 100 -9.98 8.05 -12.99
N ASP A 101 -8.73 8.18 -13.42
CA ASP A 101 -8.31 9.04 -14.53
C ASP A 101 -7.06 8.43 -15.22
N ARG A 102 -6.34 9.22 -16.02
CA ARG A 102 -5.15 8.75 -16.77
C ARG A 102 -3.92 8.48 -15.89
N ALA A 103 -3.86 9.09 -14.71
CA ALA A 103 -2.75 9.03 -13.78
C ALA A 103 -3.15 8.47 -12.41
N THR A 104 -4.42 8.12 -12.19
CA THR A 104 -4.91 7.57 -10.93
C THR A 104 -5.67 6.27 -11.17
N ALA A 105 -5.31 5.23 -10.41
CA ALA A 105 -5.97 3.94 -10.44
C ALA A 105 -6.10 3.37 -9.03
N TYR A 106 -7.03 2.44 -8.82
CA TYR A 106 -7.07 1.67 -7.57
C TYR A 106 -7.35 0.19 -7.85
N VAL A 107 -7.00 -0.64 -6.87
CA VAL A 107 -7.40 -2.05 -6.82
C VAL A 107 -8.13 -2.30 -5.51
N LEU A 108 -9.01 -3.30 -5.51
CA LEU A 108 -9.68 -3.78 -4.32
C LEU A 108 -8.89 -4.94 -3.72
N LEU A 109 -8.75 -4.93 -2.39
CA LEU A 109 -8.20 -6.03 -1.62
C LEU A 109 -9.34 -6.94 -1.17
N LEU A 110 -9.43 -8.07 -1.85
CA LEU A 110 -10.45 -9.08 -1.64
C LEU A 110 -10.02 -10.03 -0.53
N PRO A 111 -10.85 -10.28 0.50
CA PRO A 111 -10.55 -11.25 1.54
C PRO A 111 -10.09 -12.59 0.98
N ASP A 112 -9.26 -13.32 1.73
CA ASP A 112 -8.97 -14.72 1.40
C ASP A 112 -10.25 -15.55 1.55
N PHE A 113 -10.71 -16.13 0.45
CA PHE A 113 -11.91 -16.95 0.40
C PHE A 113 -11.62 -18.46 0.53
N GLY A 114 -10.35 -18.86 0.55
CA GLY A 114 -9.93 -20.27 0.50
C GLY A 114 -10.29 -20.98 -0.81
N ASP A 115 -10.02 -22.29 -0.87
CA ASP A 115 -10.09 -23.06 -2.12
C ASP A 115 -11.53 -23.39 -2.59
N GLU A 116 -12.52 -23.49 -1.69
CA GLU A 116 -13.90 -23.79 -2.05
C GLU A 116 -14.91 -23.22 -1.04
N ARG A 117 -15.55 -22.09 -1.36
CA ARG A 117 -16.79 -21.64 -0.68
C ARG A 117 -17.75 -20.89 -1.59
N VAL A 118 -19.03 -21.17 -1.40
CA VAL A 118 -20.12 -20.23 -1.70
C VAL A 118 -20.08 -19.18 -0.60
N VAL A 119 -19.71 -17.95 -0.94
CA VAL A 119 -19.66 -16.81 -0.02
C VAL A 119 -20.95 -16.01 -0.11
N SER A 120 -21.42 -15.51 1.03
CA SER A 120 -22.51 -14.55 1.06
C SER A 120 -22.05 -13.19 0.52
N GLU A 121 -22.98 -12.35 0.06
CA GLU A 121 -22.67 -11.03 -0.50
C GLU A 121 -21.89 -10.12 0.49
N ASN A 122 -22.16 -10.28 1.79
CA ASN A 122 -21.45 -9.59 2.87
C ASN A 122 -20.01 -10.08 3.08
N GLU A 123 -19.69 -11.30 2.64
CA GLU A 123 -18.33 -11.84 2.68
C GLU A 123 -17.55 -11.42 1.43
N TRP A 124 -18.22 -11.18 0.30
CA TRP A 124 -17.61 -10.66 -0.93
C TRP A 124 -17.11 -9.23 -0.77
N THR A 125 -17.73 -8.44 0.13
CA THR A 125 -17.51 -6.99 0.21
C THR A 125 -16.01 -6.69 0.29
N PRO A 126 -15.46 -5.87 -0.63
CA PRO A 126 -14.05 -5.52 -0.61
C PRO A 126 -13.64 -5.04 0.77
N SER A 127 -12.59 -5.61 1.33
CA SER A 127 -12.20 -5.26 2.69
C SER A 127 -11.55 -3.89 2.77
N HIS A 128 -10.76 -3.56 1.74
CA HIS A 128 -9.96 -2.36 1.63
C HIS A 128 -9.70 -2.08 0.15
N LEU A 129 -9.18 -0.90 -0.15
CA LEU A 129 -8.63 -0.58 -1.46
C LEU A 129 -7.21 -0.05 -1.33
N MET A 130 -6.49 -0.04 -2.46
CA MET A 130 -5.16 0.54 -2.57
C MET A 130 -5.11 1.41 -3.82
N ALA A 131 -4.84 2.69 -3.62
CA ALA A 131 -4.73 3.66 -4.70
C ALA A 131 -3.30 3.78 -5.20
N PHE A 132 -3.19 4.06 -6.49
CA PHE A 132 -1.94 4.24 -7.21
C PHE A 132 -1.99 5.52 -8.04
N VAL A 133 -0.87 6.22 -8.06
CA VAL A 133 -0.62 7.34 -8.96
C VAL A 133 0.45 6.96 -9.97
N TYR A 134 0.31 7.41 -11.21
CA TYR A 134 1.29 7.20 -12.27
C TYR A 134 2.28 8.35 -12.30
N GLU A 135 3.51 8.10 -11.84
CA GLU A 135 4.60 9.07 -11.89
C GLU A 135 5.93 8.40 -12.23
N SER A 136 6.86 9.14 -12.81
CA SER A 136 8.18 8.61 -13.20
C SER A 136 8.12 7.32 -14.06
N ARG A 137 7.02 7.15 -14.83
CA ARG A 137 6.69 5.98 -15.66
C ARG A 137 6.30 4.71 -14.89
N GLU A 138 6.03 4.82 -13.60
CA GLU A 138 5.65 3.72 -12.72
C GLU A 138 4.32 4.03 -12.00
N TRP A 139 3.61 2.98 -11.59
CA TRP A 139 2.44 3.10 -10.73
C TRP A 139 2.86 2.89 -9.28
N LEU A 140 2.68 3.92 -8.46
CA LEU A 140 3.16 3.96 -7.09
C LEU A 140 1.99 4.12 -6.12
N VAL A 141 2.05 3.42 -4.99
CA VAL A 141 1.05 3.44 -3.93
C VAL A 141 0.99 4.84 -3.32
N ASP A 142 -0.22 5.40 -3.25
CA ASP A 142 -0.45 6.74 -2.71
C ASP A 142 -1.40 6.68 -1.50
N LEU A 143 -0.93 7.09 -0.33
CA LEU A 143 -1.72 7.01 0.91
C LEU A 143 -2.84 8.04 0.96
N ALA A 144 -2.59 9.26 0.47
CA ALA A 144 -3.59 10.31 0.48
C ALA A 144 -4.77 9.93 -0.43
N LYS A 145 -4.47 9.43 -1.63
CA LYS A 145 -5.49 8.89 -2.55
C LYS A 145 -6.13 7.61 -2.04
N THR A 146 -5.41 6.76 -1.33
CA THR A 146 -6.00 5.59 -0.69
C THR A 146 -7.02 6.02 0.36
N ALA A 147 -6.70 6.99 1.20
CA ALA A 147 -7.61 7.54 2.20
C ALA A 147 -8.87 8.17 1.57
N GLU A 148 -8.67 9.03 0.56
CA GLU A 148 -9.74 9.71 -0.18
C GLU A 148 -10.70 8.70 -0.82
N LEU A 149 -10.18 7.77 -1.61
CA LEU A 149 -11.01 6.79 -2.32
C LEU A 149 -11.66 5.79 -1.36
N SER A 150 -11.00 5.44 -0.25
CA SER A 150 -11.59 4.55 0.76
C SER A 150 -12.78 5.22 1.42
N ALA A 151 -12.67 6.51 1.76
CA ALA A 151 -13.78 7.27 2.32
C ALA A 151 -14.98 7.36 1.35
N ASP A 152 -14.73 7.65 0.07
CA ASP A 152 -15.77 7.71 -0.97
C ASP A 152 -16.46 6.35 -1.19
N ALA A 153 -15.73 5.25 -1.00
CA ALA A 153 -16.24 3.89 -1.14
C ALA A 153 -16.82 3.31 0.16
N GLU A 154 -16.85 4.09 1.26
CA GLU A 154 -17.22 3.64 2.60
C GLU A 154 -16.40 2.41 3.09
N LEU A 155 -15.14 2.34 2.66
CA LEU A 155 -14.19 1.29 3.04
C LEU A 155 -13.18 1.79 4.09
N PRO A 156 -12.65 0.89 4.94
CA PRO A 156 -11.51 1.21 5.80
C PRO A 156 -10.27 1.55 4.97
N ASP A 157 -9.50 2.54 5.42
CA ASP A 157 -8.17 2.84 4.88
C ASP A 157 -7.09 2.07 5.68
N PRO A 158 -6.47 1.02 5.10
CA PRO A 158 -5.46 0.24 5.81
C PRO A 158 -4.13 0.98 5.97
N LEU A 159 -3.92 2.06 5.19
CA LEU A 159 -2.66 2.78 5.10
C LEU A 159 -2.68 4.10 5.90
N GLY A 160 -3.85 4.62 6.22
CA GLY A 160 -4.05 5.88 6.94
C GLY A 160 -4.00 5.82 8.47
N GLY A 161 -3.85 4.63 9.07
CA GLY A 161 -3.83 4.45 10.54
C GLY A 161 -2.59 5.00 11.26
N ILE A 162 -1.71 5.71 10.57
CA ILE A 162 -0.52 6.34 11.17
C ILE A 162 -0.94 7.57 11.97
N ARG A 163 -1.11 7.40 13.29
CA ARG A 163 -1.39 8.53 14.19
C ARG A 163 -0.17 9.46 14.28
N ARG A 164 -0.43 10.77 14.26
CA ARG A 164 0.54 11.85 14.49
C ARG A 164 1.06 11.82 15.93
#